data_AF-A0A528D642-F1
#
_entry.id   AF-A0A528D642-F1
#
_cell.length_a   1.000
_cell.length_b   1.000
_cell.length_c   1.000
_cell.angle_alpha   90.00
_cell.angle_beta   90.00
_cell.angle_gamma   90.00
#
_symmetry.space_group_name_H-M   'P 1'
#
loop_
_entity.id
_entity.type
_entity.pdbx_description
1 polymer ?
#
loop_
_entity_poly.entity_id
_entity_poly.type
_entity_poly.pdbx_seq_one_letter_code
_entity_poly.pdbx_strand_id
1 'polypeptide(L)'
;MGSKKVRIGIAGVGNCASSLVQGLSYYRDARGNEPIPGLMHADLGGYHVDDIEVVCAFDVAKGKVGRDVAEAIYNAPNNTFRFADVEATGVRVERGPTLDGIGKYLRDEIEEAEEPVANVSALLRESGADVLVSYLPVGSEEATRFYA
;
A
#
# COMPACT_ATOMS: atom_id res chain seq x y z
N MET A 1 15.93 19.00 14.89
CA MET A 1 15.14 17.82 15.31
C MET A 1 14.85 17.04 14.05
N GLY A 2 15.32 15.79 13.92
CA GLY A 2 15.05 15.01 12.72
C GLY A 2 13.55 14.80 12.57
N SER A 3 13.02 14.98 11.34
CA SER A 3 11.62 14.64 11.04
C SER A 3 11.41 13.17 11.43
N LYS A 4 10.30 12.89 12.13
CA LYS A 4 9.95 11.53 12.51
C LYS A 4 9.17 10.94 11.34
N LYS A 5 9.77 10.00 10.63
CA LYS A 5 9.08 9.25 9.57
C LYS A 5 8.13 8.21 10.15
N VAL A 6 7.04 7.94 9.44
CA VAL A 6 6.12 6.82 9.69
C VAL A 6 6.24 5.86 8.51
N ARG A 7 6.95 4.75 8.73
CA ARG A 7 7.21 3.76 7.68
C ARG A 7 6.03 2.80 7.61
N ILE A 8 5.35 2.77 6.48
CA ILE A 8 4.18 1.91 6.28
C ILE A 8 4.49 0.75 5.34
N GLY A 9 4.03 -0.44 5.71
CA GLY A 9 3.84 -1.57 4.82
C GLY A 9 2.42 -1.60 4.27
N ILE A 10 2.22 -2.12 3.06
CA ILE A 10 0.89 -2.30 2.46
C ILE A 10 0.66 -3.78 2.11
N ALA A 11 -0.41 -4.38 2.62
CA ALA A 11 -0.88 -5.70 2.19
C ALA A 11 -2.14 -5.54 1.31
N GLY A 12 -2.02 -5.83 0.02
CA GLY A 12 -3.05 -5.61 -1.00
C GLY A 12 -2.91 -4.24 -1.66
N VAL A 13 -2.35 -4.20 -2.87
CA VAL A 13 -2.12 -2.98 -3.65
C VAL A 13 -3.32 -2.69 -4.54
N GLY A 14 -4.50 -2.62 -3.93
CA GLY A 14 -5.80 -2.37 -4.58
C GLY A 14 -6.12 -0.88 -4.81
N ASN A 15 -7.37 -0.58 -5.14
CA ASN A 15 -7.86 0.81 -5.28
C ASN A 15 -7.64 1.65 -4.02
N CYS A 16 -7.82 1.09 -2.82
CA CYS A 16 -7.57 1.81 -1.57
C CYS A 16 -6.09 2.18 -1.41
N ALA A 17 -5.17 1.26 -1.70
CA ALA A 17 -3.74 1.53 -1.72
C ALA A 17 -3.39 2.60 -2.77
N SER A 18 -4.01 2.54 -3.95
CA SER A 18 -3.83 3.56 -4.99
C SER A 18 -4.25 4.94 -4.54
N SER A 19 -5.42 5.09 -3.93
CA SER A 19 -5.88 6.36 -3.38
C SER A 19 -5.00 6.84 -2.21
N LEU A 20 -4.50 5.93 -1.36
CA LEU A 20 -3.57 6.27 -0.28
C LEU A 20 -2.26 6.84 -0.81
N VAL A 21 -1.57 6.11 -1.69
CA VAL A 21 -0.26 6.50 -2.23
C VAL A 21 -0.35 7.79 -3.06
N GLN A 22 -1.42 7.95 -3.84
CA GLN A 22 -1.70 9.22 -4.51
C GLN A 22 -1.95 10.35 -3.51
N GLY A 23 -2.70 10.09 -2.43
CA GLY A 23 -2.97 11.05 -1.36
C GLY A 23 -1.70 11.53 -0.66
N LEU A 24 -0.74 10.62 -0.40
CA LEU A 24 0.56 10.98 0.17
C LEU A 24 1.31 11.97 -0.73
N SER A 25 1.26 11.75 -2.05
CA SER A 25 1.88 12.66 -3.03
C SER A 25 1.13 13.99 -3.14
N TYR A 26 -0.20 13.94 -3.18
CA TYR A 26 -1.07 15.11 -3.37
C TYR A 26 -1.01 16.09 -2.20
N TYR A 27 -0.97 15.58 -0.97
CA TYR A 27 -1.00 16.40 0.25
C TYR A 27 0.40 16.62 0.85
N ARG A 28 1.48 16.28 0.15
CA ARG A 28 2.85 16.39 0.67
C ARG A 28 3.23 17.80 1.11
N ASP A 29 2.73 18.82 0.40
CA ASP A 29 3.01 20.24 0.66
C ASP A 29 1.87 20.95 1.41
N ALA A 30 0.90 20.18 1.93
CA ALA A 30 -0.24 20.75 2.63
C ALA A 30 0.23 21.54 3.88
N ARG A 31 -0.47 22.64 4.20
CA ARG A 31 -0.07 23.54 5.30
C ARG A 31 -1.15 23.59 6.37
N GLY A 32 -0.72 23.61 7.63
CA GLY A 32 -1.54 23.36 8.82
C GLY A 32 -2.68 24.32 9.15
N ASN A 33 -2.99 25.32 8.31
CA ASN A 33 -4.06 26.27 8.56
C ASN A 33 -5.25 26.17 7.59
N GLU A 34 -5.13 25.39 6.51
CA GLU A 34 -6.25 25.19 5.57
C GLU A 34 -6.92 23.83 5.83
N PRO A 35 -8.27 23.78 5.91
CA PRO A 35 -8.98 22.52 6.03
C PRO A 35 -8.70 21.63 4.81
N ILE A 36 -8.12 20.46 5.03
CA ILE A 36 -7.89 19.47 3.98
C ILE A 36 -9.11 18.53 3.95
N PRO A 37 -9.88 18.47 2.84
CA PRO A 37 -11.00 17.54 2.73
C PRO A 37 -10.56 16.10 2.99
N GLY A 38 -11.19 15.44 3.96
CA GLY A 38 -10.91 14.04 4.32
C GLY A 38 -9.82 13.82 5.36
N LEU A 39 -9.06 14.86 5.74
CA LEU A 39 -8.09 14.79 6.85
C LEU A 39 -8.55 15.70 8.00
N MET A 40 -8.51 15.17 9.22
CA MET A 40 -8.82 15.99 10.41
C MET A 40 -7.73 17.05 10.67
N HIS A 41 -6.46 16.68 10.42
CA HIS A 41 -5.29 17.53 10.63
C HIS A 41 -4.24 17.25 9.54
N ALA A 42 -3.54 18.30 9.08
CA ALA A 42 -2.38 18.15 8.20
C ALA A 42 -1.17 17.56 8.95
N ASP A 43 -1.04 17.91 10.23
CA ASP A 43 -0.07 17.37 11.18
C ASP A 43 -0.83 16.76 12.36
N LEU A 44 -0.61 15.47 12.61
CA LEU A 44 -1.18 14.75 13.74
C LEU A 44 -0.07 14.37 14.73
N GLY A 45 0.06 15.12 15.82
CA GLY A 45 1.01 14.77 16.89
C GLY A 45 2.49 14.91 16.51
N GLY A 46 2.80 15.80 15.56
CA GLY A 46 4.13 16.02 15.00
C GLY A 46 4.45 15.12 13.80
N TYR A 47 3.44 14.49 13.19
CA TYR A 47 3.56 13.70 11.96
C TYR A 47 2.76 14.37 10.86
N HIS A 48 3.45 14.93 9.87
CA HIS A 48 2.86 15.47 8.65
C HIS A 48 2.58 14.35 7.64
N VAL A 49 1.74 14.62 6.62
CA VAL A 49 1.50 13.64 5.54
C VAL A 49 2.79 13.24 4.82
N ASP A 50 3.70 14.19 4.59
CA ASP A 50 5.02 13.96 3.96
C ASP A 50 6.01 13.18 4.86
N ASP A 51 5.66 12.95 6.12
CA ASP A 51 6.43 12.05 6.98
C ASP A 51 6.08 10.57 6.74
N ILE A 52 5.01 10.25 5.99
CA ILE A 52 4.58 8.88 5.71
C ILE A 52 5.33 8.34 4.48
N GLU A 53 6.02 7.22 4.66
CA GLU A 53 6.81 6.58 3.60
C GLU A 53 6.40 5.11 3.45
N VAL A 54 6.11 4.68 2.21
CA VAL A 54 5.92 3.26 1.93
C VAL A 54 7.29 2.59 1.92
N VAL A 55 7.47 1.51 2.69
CA VAL A 55 8.76 0.80 2.80
C VAL A 55 8.69 -0.67 2.37
N CYS A 56 7.50 -1.25 2.29
CA CYS A 56 7.27 -2.56 1.70
C CYS A 56 5.82 -2.70 1.23
N ALA A 57 5.58 -3.55 0.25
CA ALA A 57 4.24 -3.81 -0.25
C ALA A 57 4.09 -5.27 -0.68
N PHE A 58 2.90 -5.82 -0.53
CA PHE A 58 2.56 -7.20 -0.87
C PHE A 58 1.30 -7.26 -1.72
N ASP A 59 1.34 -8.06 -2.78
CA ASP A 59 0.16 -8.39 -3.59
C ASP A 59 0.31 -9.84 -4.13
N VAL A 60 -0.71 -10.30 -4.82
CA VAL A 60 -0.78 -11.65 -5.41
C VAL A 60 -0.98 -11.60 -6.92
N ALA A 61 -1.44 -10.47 -7.47
CA ALA A 61 -1.71 -10.33 -8.89
C ALA A 61 -0.41 -10.21 -9.69
N LYS A 62 -0.27 -11.01 -10.75
CA LYS A 62 0.86 -11.00 -11.70
C LYS A 62 1.12 -9.63 -12.31
N GLY A 63 0.06 -8.83 -12.50
CA GLY A 63 0.18 -7.46 -13.00
C GLY A 63 0.84 -6.48 -12.03
N LYS A 64 0.99 -6.83 -10.74
CA LYS A 64 1.47 -5.93 -9.68
C LYS A 64 2.78 -6.39 -9.06
N VAL A 65 2.89 -7.69 -8.79
CA VAL A 65 4.10 -8.29 -8.20
C VAL A 65 5.33 -7.99 -9.07
N GLY A 66 6.44 -7.64 -8.43
CA GLY A 66 7.71 -7.28 -9.06
C GLY A 66 7.79 -5.83 -9.59
N ARG A 67 6.70 -5.07 -9.59
CA ARG A 67 6.70 -3.65 -10.01
C ARG A 67 6.94 -2.71 -8.85
N ASP A 68 7.36 -1.49 -9.15
CA ASP A 68 7.40 -0.41 -8.14
C ASP A 68 5.97 -0.11 -7.65
N VAL A 69 5.79 0.25 -6.38
CA VAL A 69 4.49 0.62 -5.82
C VAL A 69 3.83 1.75 -6.64
N ALA A 70 4.59 2.76 -7.08
CA ALA A 70 4.09 3.86 -7.90
C ALA A 70 3.48 3.40 -9.23
N GLU A 71 3.93 2.27 -9.76
CA GLU A 71 3.40 1.67 -10.98
C GLU A 71 2.25 0.69 -10.67
N ALA A 72 2.43 -0.17 -9.66
CA ALA A 72 1.50 -1.21 -9.30
C ALA A 72 0.12 -0.66 -8.90
N ILE A 73 0.06 0.51 -8.26
CA ILE A 73 -1.19 1.17 -7.89
C ILE A 73 -2.10 1.52 -9.07
N TYR A 74 -1.55 1.60 -10.28
CA TYR A 74 -2.28 1.93 -11.50
C TYR A 74 -2.56 0.71 -12.39
N ASN A 75 -2.03 -0.46 -12.04
CA ASN A 75 -2.24 -1.68 -12.80
C ASN A 75 -3.64 -2.25 -12.54
N ALA A 76 -4.27 -2.76 -13.61
CA ALA A 76 -5.55 -3.45 -13.53
C ALA A 76 -5.50 -4.59 -12.47
N PRO A 77 -6.60 -4.87 -11.75
CA PRO A 77 -7.93 -4.30 -11.93
C PRO A 77 -8.15 -2.96 -11.21
N ASN A 78 -7.10 -2.29 -10.72
CA ASN A 78 -7.27 -0.95 -10.15
C ASN A 78 -7.78 0.02 -11.22
N ASN A 79 -8.76 0.83 -10.83
CA ASN A 79 -9.48 1.76 -11.70
C ASN A 79 -9.98 3.01 -10.95
N THR A 80 -9.44 3.27 -9.76
CA THR A 80 -9.74 4.50 -9.02
C THR A 80 -9.31 5.74 -9.82
N PHE A 81 -9.91 6.88 -9.51
CA PHE A 81 -9.58 8.16 -10.12
C PHE A 81 -8.11 8.51 -9.88
N ARG A 82 -7.43 9.00 -10.92
CA ARG A 82 -6.04 9.47 -10.83
C ARG A 82 -6.05 10.98 -10.55
N PHE A 83 -5.69 11.37 -9.34
CA PHE A 83 -5.71 12.77 -8.89
C PHE A 83 -4.33 13.33 -8.55
N ALA A 84 -3.31 12.47 -8.53
CA ALA A 84 -1.91 12.86 -8.37
C ALA A 84 -1.00 11.93 -9.17
N ASP A 85 0.11 12.48 -9.63
CA ASP A 85 1.25 11.71 -10.11
C ASP A 85 2.10 11.26 -8.93
N VAL A 86 2.56 10.01 -8.96
CA VAL A 86 3.36 9.40 -7.89
C VAL A 86 4.75 9.13 -8.46
N GLU A 87 5.78 9.72 -7.85
CA GLU A 87 7.17 9.44 -8.18
C GLU A 87 7.54 7.99 -7.81
N ALA A 88 8.54 7.42 -8.49
CA ALA A 88 9.00 6.06 -8.18
C ALA A 88 9.39 5.94 -6.72
N THR A 89 8.82 4.96 -6.03
CA THR A 89 9.02 4.77 -4.58
C THR A 89 10.34 4.06 -4.26
N GLY A 90 10.88 3.30 -5.22
CA GLY A 90 11.97 2.37 -5.00
C GLY A 90 11.53 1.09 -4.28
N VAL A 91 10.24 0.97 -3.94
CA VAL A 91 9.68 -0.19 -3.23
C VAL A 91 9.01 -1.10 -4.24
N ARG A 92 9.52 -2.33 -4.35
CA ARG A 92 8.90 -3.35 -5.19
C ARG A 92 7.76 -4.04 -4.45
N VAL A 93 6.70 -4.38 -5.17
CA VAL A 93 5.61 -5.20 -4.65
C VAL A 93 6.07 -6.66 -4.61
N GLU A 94 6.13 -7.21 -3.41
CA GLU A 94 6.54 -8.59 -3.18
C GLU A 94 5.35 -9.54 -3.25
N ARG A 95 5.60 -10.80 -3.60
CA ARG A 95 4.56 -11.83 -3.64
C ARG A 95 4.17 -12.23 -2.21
N GLY A 96 3.00 -11.76 -1.75
CA GLY A 96 2.41 -12.22 -0.49
C GLY A 96 1.79 -13.62 -0.60
N PRO A 97 1.45 -14.33 0.49
CA PRO A 97 0.67 -15.57 0.38
C PRO A 97 -0.78 -15.27 -0.03
N THR A 98 -1.35 -16.10 -0.90
CA THR A 98 -2.73 -15.92 -1.39
C THR A 98 -3.78 -16.24 -0.34
N LEU A 99 -3.68 -17.43 0.27
CA LEU A 99 -4.64 -17.95 1.24
C LEU A 99 -6.09 -17.81 0.72
N ASP A 100 -7.02 -17.30 1.53
CA ASP A 100 -8.40 -16.98 1.17
C ASP A 100 -8.56 -15.54 0.60
N GLY A 101 -7.47 -14.96 0.08
CA GLY A 101 -7.40 -13.64 -0.54
C GLY A 101 -8.18 -13.49 -1.85
N ILE A 102 -8.31 -14.58 -2.62
CA ILE A 102 -8.94 -14.55 -3.94
C ILE A 102 -10.32 -15.23 -3.89
N GLY A 103 -11.33 -14.40 -3.73
CA GLY A 103 -12.73 -14.81 -3.78
C GLY A 103 -13.24 -15.12 -5.19
N LYS A 104 -14.47 -15.63 -5.27
CA LYS A 104 -15.15 -16.01 -6.52
C LYS A 104 -15.07 -14.94 -7.62
N TYR A 105 -15.27 -13.67 -7.27
CA TYR A 105 -15.32 -12.58 -8.24
C TYR A 105 -13.96 -12.10 -8.72
N LEU A 106 -12.89 -12.37 -7.95
CA LEU A 106 -11.53 -11.99 -8.35
C LEU A 106 -10.88 -13.07 -9.21
N ARG A 107 -11.27 -14.33 -9.05
CA ARG A 107 -10.64 -15.47 -9.73
C ARG A 107 -10.56 -15.33 -11.25
N ASP A 108 -11.58 -14.73 -11.87
CA ASP A 108 -11.63 -14.55 -13.33
C ASP A 108 -11.03 -13.20 -13.79
N GLU A 109 -10.74 -12.30 -12.85
CA GLU A 109 -10.24 -10.94 -13.12
C GLU A 109 -8.72 -10.82 -12.89
N ILE A 110 -8.14 -11.69 -12.06
CA ILE A 110 -6.72 -11.65 -11.72
C ILE A 110 -6.04 -12.99 -12.00
N GLU A 111 -4.90 -12.91 -12.68
CA GLU A 111 -3.93 -14.01 -12.74
C GLU A 111 -2.97 -13.88 -11.56
N GLU A 112 -2.77 -14.97 -10.82
CA GLU A 112 -1.79 -14.99 -9.73
C GLU A 112 -0.36 -14.93 -10.26
N ALA A 113 0.50 -14.21 -9.54
CA ALA A 113 1.92 -14.15 -9.83
C ALA A 113 2.58 -15.50 -9.53
N GLU A 114 3.50 -15.92 -10.40
CA GLU A 114 4.21 -17.21 -10.33
C GLU A 114 5.45 -17.16 -9.42
N GLU A 115 5.85 -15.96 -9.01
CA GLU A 115 6.96 -15.74 -8.10
C GLU A 115 6.78 -16.51 -6.78
N PRO A 116 7.87 -16.96 -6.14
CA PRO A 116 7.80 -17.56 -4.82
C PRO A 116 7.19 -16.60 -3.80
N VAL A 117 6.34 -17.12 -2.92
CA VAL A 117 5.82 -16.34 -1.78
C VAL A 117 6.98 -15.86 -0.93
N ALA A 118 7.06 -14.55 -0.73
CA ALA A 118 8.10 -13.90 0.05
C ALA A 118 7.95 -14.19 1.54
N ASN A 119 9.08 -14.13 2.27
CA ASN A 119 9.06 -14.19 3.73
C ASN A 119 8.60 -12.84 4.30
N VAL A 120 7.28 -12.67 4.44
CA VAL A 120 6.64 -11.43 4.92
C VAL A 120 7.23 -10.96 6.25
N SER A 121 7.45 -11.86 7.20
CA SER A 121 7.98 -11.50 8.52
C SER A 121 9.42 -10.96 8.47
N ALA A 122 10.25 -11.50 7.58
CA ALA A 122 11.61 -11.00 7.37
C ALA A 122 11.57 -9.62 6.70
N LEU A 123 10.78 -9.47 5.63
CA LEU A 123 10.65 -8.20 4.91
C LEU A 123 10.10 -7.07 5.77
N LEU A 124 9.11 -7.32 6.63
CA LEU A 124 8.61 -6.32 7.59
C LEU A 124 9.69 -5.87 8.57
N ARG A 125 10.55 -6.79 9.03
CA ARG A 125 11.66 -6.47 9.94
C ARG A 125 12.78 -5.71 9.23
N GLU A 126 13.14 -6.15 8.02
CA GLU A 126 14.22 -5.57 7.21
C GLU A 126 13.87 -4.18 6.68
N SER A 127 12.61 -3.95 6.26
CA SER A 127 12.12 -2.64 5.85
C SER A 127 11.97 -1.67 7.03
N GLY A 128 11.87 -2.23 8.24
CA GLY A 128 11.62 -1.46 9.46
C GLY A 128 10.23 -0.82 9.47
N ALA A 129 9.22 -1.47 8.89
CA ALA A 129 7.85 -0.95 8.90
C ALA A 129 7.38 -0.69 10.35
N ASP A 130 6.85 0.51 10.59
CA ASP A 130 6.26 0.92 11.87
C ASP A 130 4.77 0.53 11.94
N VAL A 131 4.09 0.54 10.78
CA VAL A 131 2.67 0.21 10.63
C VAL A 131 2.48 -0.67 9.40
N LEU A 132 1.64 -1.70 9.49
CA LEU A 132 1.16 -2.46 8.33
C LEU A 132 -0.30 -2.11 8.05
N VAL A 133 -0.59 -1.64 6.84
CA VAL A 133 -1.94 -1.34 6.38
C VAL A 133 -2.47 -2.53 5.57
N SER A 134 -3.55 -3.15 6.03
CA SER A 134 -4.19 -4.27 5.35
C SER A 134 -5.40 -3.81 4.53
N TYR A 135 -5.30 -3.95 3.21
CA TYR A 135 -6.38 -3.73 2.23
C TYR A 135 -6.74 -5.04 1.51
N LEU A 136 -6.69 -6.16 2.23
CA LEU A 136 -7.11 -7.44 1.71
C LEU A 136 -8.61 -7.45 1.40
N PRO A 137 -9.07 -8.26 0.44
CA PRO A 137 -10.48 -8.36 0.11
C PRO A 137 -11.36 -8.79 1.30
N VAL A 138 -12.62 -8.36 1.27
CA VAL A 138 -13.61 -8.77 2.27
C VAL A 138 -13.77 -10.30 2.23
N GLY A 139 -13.72 -10.94 3.39
CA GLY A 139 -13.85 -12.39 3.53
C GLY A 139 -12.52 -13.14 3.62
N SER A 140 -11.38 -12.45 3.49
CA SER A 140 -10.05 -13.06 3.59
C SER A 140 -9.58 -13.17 5.06
N GLU A 141 -10.23 -14.05 5.82
CA GLU A 141 -9.99 -14.27 7.25
C GLU A 141 -8.61 -14.89 7.52
N GLU A 142 -8.24 -15.95 6.81
CA GLU A 142 -6.95 -16.61 6.94
C GLU A 142 -5.81 -15.69 6.54
N ALA A 143 -5.96 -14.97 5.42
CA ALA A 143 -4.98 -13.99 4.97
C ALA A 143 -4.82 -12.85 5.97
N THR A 144 -5.92 -12.29 6.47
CA THR A 144 -5.86 -11.21 7.47
C THR A 144 -5.18 -11.66 8.76
N ARG A 145 -5.48 -12.87 9.23
CA ARG A 145 -4.80 -13.46 10.40
C ARG A 145 -3.32 -13.73 10.17
N PHE A 146 -2.92 -14.08 8.95
CA PHE A 146 -1.51 -14.31 8.63
C PHE A 146 -0.69 -13.01 8.72
N TYR A 147 -1.24 -11.88 8.27
CA TYR A 147 -0.54 -10.58 8.29
C TYR A 147 -0.57 -9.88 9.66
N ALA A 148 -1.45 -10.30 10.59
CA ALA A 148 -1.61 -9.72 11.92
C ALA A 148 -0.67 -10.37 12.96
#